data_AF-A0A1A8XQC1-F1
#
_entry.id   AF-A0A1A8XQC1-F1
#
_cell.length_a   1.000
_cell.length_b   1.000
_cell.length_c   1.000
_cell.angle_alpha   90.00
_cell.angle_beta   90.00
_cell.angle_gamma   90.00
#
_symmetry.space_group_name_H-M   'P 1'
#
loop_
_entity.id
_entity.type
_entity.pdbx_description
1 polymer ?
#
loop_
_entity_poly.entity_id
_entity_poly.type
_entity_poly.pdbx_seq_one_letter_code
_entity_poly.pdbx_strand_id
1 'polypeptide(L)'
;MAEWTIEKALLANFASSSEAYRQTDELRIKLGFAARAPIARMAIGRSLGETTMPPKTPDMQGKPIKGDTLFGVDEHSLWMALIVANFRDLFPKLPITLPNLQDMVARHWHRGVGLLISDWEEAGGYSKFVEILITRRATLSEDIPDFEGAPERGSGEGWAGPEAVAKAVRVDLGKEENTDTSFVWTVNGVGYSPHIAVMGQAGSGKTRTMIDAIKQVHAQTGAPVLLLDMGKGDLAENADLVRALDARVLQVPRDPLPLDMFHGSSRSETEASDVVLGFRDSLSKVMQSRPGAVQLEHIREALKPLFARNERISLEDVRHTLKDHYEDGGVRVDSVISAINDLTERMIFSPELSPAAFFSKSWIIIFAHARDTVKNLAAYMLLDSLNGYMKRLDEAPQDQHGHRAIRMVLSVDEARHLLASRHKALSDNIRLHRSKGLVVCLASQSPDDYDGAGDDYLENIGLPVCFKTNAASTTVLQNMFRGKISFSGLGTGVCMTIKDGRPIRVKAF
;
A
#
# COMPACT_ATOMS: atom_id res chain seq x y z
N MET A 1 -24.73 36.98 -2.55
CA MET A 1 -24.31 36.02 -1.51
C MET A 1 -22.91 35.58 -1.85
N ALA A 2 -21.94 35.70 -0.93
CA ALA A 2 -20.57 35.32 -1.22
C ALA A 2 -20.48 33.80 -1.38
N GLU A 3 -20.26 33.35 -2.62
CA GLU A 3 -20.07 31.95 -2.98
C GLU A 3 -18.82 31.43 -2.25
N TRP A 4 -19.01 30.40 -1.41
CA TRP A 4 -17.90 29.72 -0.75
C TRP A 4 -17.23 28.79 -1.78
N THR A 5 -15.90 28.67 -1.73
CA THR A 5 -15.16 27.70 -2.55
C THR A 5 -14.19 26.95 -1.65
N ILE A 6 -13.72 25.80 -2.12
CA ILE A 6 -12.71 25.00 -1.41
C ILE A 6 -11.41 25.82 -1.26
N GLU A 7 -11.02 26.62 -2.25
CA GLU A 7 -9.83 27.48 -2.14
C GLU A 7 -10.02 28.58 -1.09
N LYS A 8 -11.21 29.17 -1.00
CA LYS A 8 -11.51 30.16 0.05
C LYS A 8 -11.45 29.55 1.44
N ALA A 9 -11.91 28.31 1.61
CA ALA A 9 -11.80 27.59 2.87
C ALA A 9 -10.34 27.23 3.21
N LEU A 10 -9.49 26.97 2.22
CA LEU A 10 -8.07 26.69 2.42
C LEU A 10 -7.34 27.90 3.03
N LEU A 11 -7.67 29.10 2.56
CA LEU A 11 -7.06 30.35 3.03
C LEU A 11 -7.77 30.95 4.26
N ALA A 12 -8.85 30.34 4.72
CA ALA A 12 -9.62 30.82 5.87
C ALA A 12 -8.94 30.49 7.20
N ASN A 13 -9.27 31.27 8.24
CA ASN A 13 -8.85 31.01 9.61
C ASN A 13 -9.93 30.22 10.36
N PHE A 14 -9.53 29.18 11.06
CA PHE A 14 -10.40 28.36 11.91
C PHE A 14 -9.96 28.48 13.36
N ALA A 15 -10.92 28.75 14.24
CA ALA A 15 -10.70 28.85 15.68
C ALA A 15 -11.71 27.97 16.42
N SER A 16 -11.31 27.48 17.59
CA SER A 16 -12.19 26.77 18.54
C SER A 16 -12.38 27.63 19.80
N SER A 17 -13.03 27.08 20.83
CA SER A 17 -13.16 27.79 22.10
C SER A 17 -11.80 27.95 22.80
N SER A 18 -11.73 28.92 23.71
CA SER A 18 -10.56 29.15 24.58
C SER A 18 -10.15 27.89 25.35
N GLU A 19 -11.13 27.18 25.91
CA GLU A 19 -10.92 25.92 26.63
C GLU A 19 -10.42 24.80 25.71
N ALA A 20 -11.04 24.62 24.54
CA ALA A 20 -10.61 23.61 23.59
C ALA A 20 -9.19 23.87 23.07
N TYR A 21 -8.83 25.15 22.90
CA TYR A 21 -7.48 25.54 22.52
C TYR A 21 -6.45 25.17 23.60
N ARG A 22 -6.75 25.42 24.88
CA ARG A 22 -5.91 25.03 26.03
C ARG A 22 -5.71 23.52 26.10
N GLN A 23 -6.80 22.77 26.00
CA GLN A 23 -6.83 21.31 25.99
C GLN A 23 -6.06 20.71 24.80
N THR A 24 -6.16 21.33 23.62
CA THR A 24 -5.40 20.94 22.42
C THR A 24 -3.90 21.07 22.68
N ASP A 25 -3.46 22.13 23.36
CA ASP A 25 -2.04 22.33 23.68
C ASP A 25 -1.53 21.35 24.75
N GLU A 26 -2.38 21.01 25.72
CA GLU A 26 -2.06 20.00 26.73
C GLU A 26 -1.84 18.62 26.08
N LEU A 27 -2.76 18.18 25.22
CA LEU A 27 -2.62 16.92 24.47
C LEU A 27 -1.43 16.97 23.52
N ARG A 28 -1.15 18.11 22.88
CA ARG A 28 0.03 18.28 22.04
C ARG A 28 1.32 17.99 22.82
N ILE A 29 1.44 18.50 24.04
CA ILE A 29 2.61 18.27 24.90
C ILE A 29 2.67 16.80 25.32
N LYS A 30 1.56 16.23 25.81
CA LYS A 30 1.50 14.82 26.26
C LYS A 30 1.83 13.82 25.15
N LEU A 31 1.44 14.13 23.91
CA LEU A 31 1.63 13.26 22.75
C LEU A 31 2.90 13.58 21.94
N GLY A 32 3.68 14.59 22.33
CA GLY A 32 4.97 14.91 21.71
C GLY A 32 4.90 15.62 20.34
N PHE A 33 3.78 16.28 20.01
CA PHE A 33 3.64 16.98 18.73
C PHE A 33 4.27 18.38 18.75
N ALA A 34 4.95 18.76 17.67
CA ALA A 34 5.54 20.10 17.53
C ALA A 34 4.48 21.20 17.28
N ALA A 35 3.37 20.86 16.63
CA ALA A 35 2.31 21.80 16.24
C ALA A 35 0.93 21.37 16.78
N ARG A 36 -0.01 22.31 16.85
CA ARG A 36 -1.40 22.05 17.32
C ARG A 36 -2.31 21.47 16.24
N ALA A 37 -2.01 21.70 14.97
CA ALA A 37 -2.85 21.28 13.84
C ALA A 37 -3.10 19.75 13.79
N PRO A 38 -2.11 18.86 14.04
CA PRO A 38 -2.38 17.42 14.11
C PRO A 38 -3.39 17.04 15.21
N ILE A 39 -3.26 17.63 16.40
CA ILE A 39 -4.20 17.38 17.50
C ILE A 39 -5.59 17.92 17.18
N ALA A 40 -5.67 19.08 16.55
CA ALA A 40 -6.93 19.67 16.10
C ALA A 40 -7.63 18.77 15.06
N ARG A 41 -6.91 18.24 14.06
CA ARG A 41 -7.45 17.26 13.11
C ARG A 41 -7.94 16.00 13.79
N MET A 42 -7.15 15.45 14.72
CA MET A 42 -7.53 14.28 15.49
C MET A 42 -8.81 14.52 16.31
N ALA A 43 -8.95 15.70 16.92
CA ALA A 43 -10.16 16.10 17.63
C ALA A 43 -11.37 16.16 16.69
N ILE A 44 -11.24 16.85 15.55
CA ILE A 44 -12.32 16.98 14.57
C ILE A 44 -12.73 15.59 14.06
N GLY A 45 -11.78 14.73 13.69
CA GLY A 45 -12.05 13.36 13.26
C GLY A 45 -12.75 12.51 14.33
N ARG A 46 -12.25 12.53 15.58
CA ARG A 46 -12.86 11.83 16.72
C ARG A 46 -14.31 12.28 16.94
N SER A 47 -14.57 13.57 16.77
CA SER A 47 -15.89 14.17 16.89
C SER A 47 -16.82 13.81 15.74
N LEU A 48 -16.32 13.71 14.50
CA LEU A 48 -17.12 13.32 13.34
C LEU A 48 -17.61 11.87 13.41
N GLY A 49 -16.91 11.00 14.15
CA GLY A 49 -17.36 9.63 14.42
C GLY A 49 -18.52 9.50 15.42
N GLU A 50 -18.96 10.60 16.05
CA GLU A 50 -20.10 10.59 16.97
C GLU A 50 -21.41 10.86 16.23
N THR A 51 -22.44 10.07 16.49
CA THR A 51 -23.77 10.17 15.86
C THR A 51 -24.62 11.34 16.40
N THR A 52 -24.20 11.97 17.49
CA THR A 52 -24.90 13.10 18.10
C THR A 52 -24.47 14.43 17.48
N MET A 53 -25.32 15.45 17.55
CA MET A 53 -24.94 16.81 17.11
C MET A 53 -23.86 17.39 18.05
N PRO A 54 -22.77 17.98 17.52
CA PRO A 54 -21.78 18.62 18.37
C PRO A 54 -22.37 19.88 19.03
N PRO A 55 -22.15 20.08 20.35
CA PRO A 55 -22.67 21.23 21.07
C PRO A 55 -22.10 22.53 20.50
N LYS A 56 -22.86 23.61 20.62
CA LYS A 56 -22.37 24.95 20.27
C LYS A 56 -21.18 25.29 21.16
N THR A 57 -20.13 25.87 20.59
CA THR A 57 -18.98 26.29 21.39
C THR A 57 -19.37 27.44 22.33
N PRO A 58 -18.85 27.46 23.57
CA PRO A 58 -19.16 28.53 24.53
C PRO A 58 -18.59 29.89 24.08
N ASP A 59 -17.47 29.87 23.36
CA ASP A 59 -16.81 31.02 22.77
C ASP A 59 -16.06 30.62 21.47
N MET A 60 -15.46 31.59 20.80
CA MET A 60 -14.53 31.39 19.66
C MET A 60 -13.21 32.16 19.89
N GLN A 61 -12.66 32.09 21.10
CA GLN A 61 -11.46 32.83 21.51
C GLN A 61 -10.16 32.01 21.43
N GLY A 62 -10.20 30.77 20.93
CA GLY A 62 -8.99 30.01 20.62
C GLY A 62 -8.15 30.69 19.54
N LYS A 63 -6.83 30.50 19.56
CA LYS A 63 -5.97 31.11 18.53
C LYS A 63 -6.29 30.48 17.16
N PRO A 64 -6.53 31.29 16.12
CA PRO A 64 -6.88 30.79 14.81
C PRO A 64 -5.71 30.03 14.15
N ILE A 65 -6.04 28.97 13.42
CA ILE A 65 -5.14 28.24 12.52
C ILE A 65 -5.68 28.38 11.09
N LYS A 66 -4.82 28.69 10.12
CA LYS A 66 -5.21 28.74 8.71
C LYS A 66 -5.57 27.35 8.17
N GLY A 67 -6.50 27.28 7.22
CA GLY A 67 -7.01 26.03 6.63
C GLY A 67 -5.91 25.16 6.03
N ASP A 68 -4.98 25.74 5.26
CA ASP A 68 -3.81 25.07 4.70
C ASP A 68 -2.96 24.35 5.76
N THR A 69 -2.82 24.96 6.92
CA THR A 69 -2.02 24.48 8.05
C THR A 69 -2.82 23.49 8.89
N LEU A 70 -4.12 23.75 9.08
CA LEU A 70 -5.01 22.93 9.88
C LEU A 70 -5.26 21.58 9.19
N PHE A 71 -5.68 21.62 7.93
CA PHE A 71 -6.12 20.44 7.17
C PHE A 71 -5.03 19.85 6.27
N GLY A 72 -3.96 20.59 5.98
CA GLY A 72 -2.93 20.18 5.02
C GLY A 72 -3.39 20.44 3.58
N VAL A 73 -2.48 20.90 2.70
CA VAL A 73 -2.82 21.28 1.33
C VAL A 73 -3.37 20.09 0.52
N ASP A 74 -2.79 18.90 0.69
CA ASP A 74 -3.15 17.71 -0.08
C ASP A 74 -4.47 17.06 0.39
N GLU A 75 -4.80 17.20 1.68
CA GLU A 75 -5.96 16.55 2.32
C GLU A 75 -7.15 17.51 2.54
N HIS A 76 -6.97 18.80 2.29
CA HIS A 76 -7.99 19.83 2.58
C HIS A 76 -9.34 19.56 1.93
N SER A 77 -9.34 19.10 0.67
CA SER A 77 -10.58 18.77 -0.06
C SER A 77 -11.37 17.66 0.64
N LEU A 78 -10.68 16.64 1.16
CA LEU A 78 -11.31 15.54 1.91
C LEU A 78 -11.90 16.02 3.23
N TRP A 79 -11.16 16.82 4.01
CA TRP A 79 -11.66 17.39 5.26
C TRP A 79 -12.89 18.27 5.02
N MET A 80 -12.85 19.12 4.00
CA MET A 80 -13.99 19.96 3.65
C MET A 80 -15.19 19.12 3.21
N ALA A 81 -14.99 18.07 2.43
CA ALA A 81 -16.06 17.15 2.03
C ALA A 81 -16.73 16.49 3.25
N LEU A 82 -15.95 16.00 4.22
CA LEU A 82 -16.48 15.38 5.44
C LEU A 82 -17.28 16.38 6.30
N ILE A 83 -16.74 17.59 6.50
CA ILE A 83 -17.42 18.63 7.28
C ILE A 83 -18.69 19.11 6.57
N VAL A 84 -18.66 19.24 5.24
CA VAL A 84 -19.83 19.62 4.43
C VAL A 84 -20.90 18.53 4.45
N ALA A 85 -20.51 17.26 4.33
CA ALA A 85 -21.43 16.13 4.42
C ALA A 85 -22.12 16.11 5.79
N ASN A 86 -21.34 16.18 6.88
CA ASN A 86 -21.91 16.25 8.22
C ASN A 86 -22.79 17.50 8.43
N PHE A 87 -22.40 18.65 7.88
CA PHE A 87 -23.22 19.86 7.92
C PHE A 87 -24.55 19.69 7.20
N ARG A 88 -24.56 19.02 6.05
CA ARG A 88 -25.78 18.74 5.28
C ARG A 88 -26.73 17.83 6.04
N ASP A 89 -26.21 16.81 6.70
CA ASP A 89 -27.01 15.86 7.48
C ASP A 89 -27.64 16.55 8.70
N LEU A 90 -26.87 17.38 9.40
CA LEU A 90 -27.35 18.10 10.59
C LEU A 90 -28.24 19.31 10.25
N PHE A 91 -28.00 19.96 9.11
CA PHE A 91 -28.68 21.21 8.72
C PHE A 91 -29.12 21.21 7.24
N PRO A 92 -30.08 20.36 6.83
CA PRO A 92 -30.42 20.16 5.42
C PRO A 92 -30.92 21.41 4.68
N LYS A 93 -31.48 22.38 5.42
CA LYS A 93 -32.14 23.58 4.85
C LYS A 93 -31.28 24.85 4.93
N LEU A 94 -30.19 24.86 5.68
CA LEU A 94 -29.31 26.04 5.80
C LEU A 94 -28.34 26.08 4.62
N PRO A 95 -28.01 27.25 4.02
CA PRO A 95 -27.02 27.31 2.95
C PRO A 95 -25.61 27.01 3.47
N ILE A 96 -24.77 26.38 2.64
CA ILE A 96 -23.35 26.22 2.95
C ILE A 96 -22.68 27.57 2.74
N THR A 97 -22.10 28.11 3.80
CA THR A 97 -21.35 29.36 3.77
C THR A 97 -20.07 29.19 4.58
N LEU A 98 -19.04 29.97 4.27
CA LEU A 98 -17.78 29.90 5.01
C LEU A 98 -17.96 30.10 6.53
N PRO A 99 -18.78 31.05 7.03
CA PRO A 99 -19.06 31.19 8.45
C PRO A 99 -19.70 29.94 9.07
N ASN A 100 -20.62 29.28 8.36
CA ASN A 100 -21.25 28.06 8.83
C ASN A 100 -20.26 26.89 8.91
N LEU A 101 -19.32 26.81 7.96
CA LEU A 101 -18.24 25.83 8.00
C LEU A 101 -17.26 26.10 9.14
N GLN A 102 -16.92 27.36 9.39
CA GLN A 102 -16.07 27.76 10.51
C GLN A 102 -16.72 27.43 11.87
N ASP A 103 -18.03 27.69 12.02
CA ASP A 103 -18.80 27.28 13.21
C ASP A 103 -18.79 25.76 13.37
N MET A 104 -18.99 25.01 12.28
CA MET A 104 -18.99 23.55 12.32
C MET A 104 -17.63 22.98 12.74
N VAL A 105 -16.53 23.51 12.17
CA VAL A 105 -15.17 23.15 12.59
C VAL A 105 -14.95 23.44 14.07
N ALA A 106 -15.37 24.61 14.55
CA ALA A 106 -15.22 25.00 15.95
C ALA A 106 -15.94 24.01 16.88
N ARG A 107 -17.19 23.64 16.55
CA ARG A 107 -17.99 22.69 17.33
C ARG A 107 -17.38 21.30 17.36
N HIS A 108 -16.96 20.78 16.19
CA HIS A 108 -16.34 19.46 16.14
C HIS A 108 -15.03 19.43 16.89
N TRP A 109 -14.19 20.45 16.72
CA TRP A 109 -12.94 20.56 17.45
C TRP A 109 -13.19 20.63 18.95
N HIS A 110 -14.10 21.49 19.41
CA HIS A 110 -14.42 21.64 20.84
C HIS A 110 -14.89 20.34 21.48
N ARG A 111 -15.87 19.65 20.87
CA ARG A 111 -16.32 18.35 21.36
C ARG A 111 -15.19 17.32 21.32
N GLY A 112 -14.51 17.27 20.18
CA GLY A 112 -13.49 16.27 19.89
C GLY A 112 -12.34 16.27 20.87
N VAL A 113 -11.85 17.44 21.25
CA VAL A 113 -10.73 17.53 22.20
C VAL A 113 -11.16 17.10 23.60
N GLY A 114 -12.41 17.38 24.00
CA GLY A 114 -12.96 16.86 25.25
C GLY A 114 -13.05 15.32 25.26
N LEU A 115 -13.50 14.73 24.14
CA LEU A 115 -13.52 13.27 23.97
C LEU A 115 -12.11 12.68 24.04
N LEU A 116 -11.13 13.30 23.39
CA LEU A 116 -9.75 12.84 23.42
C LEU A 116 -9.12 12.93 24.81
N ILE A 117 -9.49 13.93 25.62
CA ILE A 117 -9.05 14.01 27.03
C ILE A 117 -9.64 12.85 27.83
N SER A 118 -10.94 12.58 27.67
CA SER A 118 -11.58 11.43 28.32
C SER A 118 -10.93 10.11 27.91
N ASP A 119 -10.66 9.92 26.61
CA ASP A 119 -9.97 8.73 26.08
C ASP A 119 -8.53 8.64 26.64
N TRP A 120 -7.83 9.76 26.84
CA TRP A 120 -6.48 9.81 27.43
C TRP A 120 -6.48 9.46 28.92
N GLU A 121 -7.45 9.96 29.67
CA GLU A 121 -7.63 9.67 31.09
C GLU A 121 -7.99 8.19 31.31
N GLU A 122 -8.85 7.62 30.47
CA GLU A 122 -9.18 6.17 30.48
C GLU A 122 -7.94 5.32 30.19
N ALA A 123 -7.13 5.72 29.20
CA ALA A 123 -5.97 4.96 28.77
C ALA A 123 -4.87 4.85 29.85
N GLY A 124 -4.69 5.90 30.67
CA GLY A 124 -3.63 5.98 31.68
C GLY A 124 -2.20 5.98 31.11
N GLY A 125 -2.03 6.14 29.80
CA GLY A 125 -0.72 6.16 29.14
C GLY A 125 -0.78 6.11 27.61
N TYR A 126 0.32 6.51 26.97
CA TYR A 126 0.39 6.72 25.52
C TYR A 126 0.03 5.49 24.68
N SER A 127 0.62 4.32 24.97
CA SER A 127 0.40 3.11 24.16
C SER A 127 -1.06 2.64 24.18
N LYS A 128 -1.71 2.69 25.35
CA LYS A 128 -3.13 2.34 25.50
C LYS A 128 -4.05 3.38 24.87
N PHE A 129 -3.65 4.65 24.88
CA PHE A 129 -4.42 5.72 24.23
C PHE A 129 -4.47 5.50 22.72
N VAL A 130 -3.33 5.20 22.10
CA VAL A 130 -3.25 4.85 20.68
C VAL A 130 -4.07 3.60 20.37
N GLU A 131 -4.00 2.58 21.23
CA GLU A 131 -4.82 1.37 21.10
C GLU A 131 -6.33 1.69 21.14
N ILE A 132 -6.81 2.51 22.09
CA ILE A 132 -8.23 2.91 22.19
C ILE A 132 -8.68 3.65 20.92
N LEU A 133 -7.86 4.57 20.42
CA LEU A 133 -8.20 5.31 19.19
C LEU A 133 -8.33 4.37 17.98
N ILE A 134 -7.40 3.43 17.82
CA ILE A 134 -7.37 2.52 16.67
C ILE A 134 -8.49 1.46 16.75
N THR A 135 -8.68 0.85 17.92
CA THR A 135 -9.51 -0.36 18.06
C THR A 135 -10.95 -0.08 18.41
N ARG A 136 -11.25 1.02 19.11
CA ARG A 136 -12.60 1.31 19.62
C ARG A 136 -13.24 2.55 19.01
N ARG A 137 -12.44 3.47 18.44
CA ARG A 137 -12.93 4.81 18.00
C ARG A 137 -12.74 5.07 16.51
N ALA A 138 -11.86 4.33 15.83
CA ALA A 138 -11.70 4.37 14.37
C ALA A 138 -12.50 3.27 13.63
N THR A 139 -13.27 2.45 14.35
CA THR A 139 -14.18 1.47 13.75
C THR A 139 -15.36 2.20 13.09
N LEU A 140 -15.43 2.13 11.76
CA LEU A 140 -16.62 2.52 11.00
C LEU A 140 -17.81 1.68 11.51
N SER A 141 -18.95 2.33 11.76
CA SER A 141 -20.18 1.62 12.12
C SER A 141 -20.56 0.65 10.99
N GLU A 142 -20.84 -0.60 11.34
CA GLU A 142 -21.31 -1.61 10.37
C GLU A 142 -22.72 -1.27 9.84
N ASP A 143 -23.47 -0.45 10.57
CA ASP A 143 -24.82 0.00 10.22
C ASP A 143 -24.77 1.34 9.45
N ILE A 144 -24.57 1.28 8.13
CA ILE A 144 -24.91 2.39 7.23
C ILE A 144 -26.35 2.15 6.77
N PRO A 145 -27.33 3.02 7.08
CA PRO A 145 -28.68 2.91 6.53
C PRO A 145 -28.59 2.94 5.00
N ASP A 146 -29.26 1.99 4.34
CA ASP A 146 -29.31 1.89 2.88
C ASP A 146 -29.68 3.24 2.26
N PHE A 147 -28.71 3.86 1.60
CA PHE A 147 -28.95 5.03 0.77
C PHE A 147 -29.67 4.54 -0.50
N GLU A 148 -31.00 4.58 -0.48
CA GLU A 148 -31.82 4.40 -1.69
C GLU A 148 -31.42 5.47 -2.72
N GLY A 149 -30.68 5.06 -3.74
CA GLY A 149 -30.22 5.92 -4.84
C GLY A 149 -28.70 6.01 -5.02
N ALA A 150 -27.90 5.32 -4.21
CA ALA A 150 -26.52 5.03 -4.61
C ALA A 150 -26.55 4.10 -5.84
N PRO A 151 -25.70 4.30 -6.86
CA PRO A 151 -25.48 3.26 -7.85
C PRO A 151 -25.13 2.00 -7.07
N GLU A 152 -25.73 0.87 -7.45
CA GLU A 152 -25.49 -0.44 -6.84
C GLU A 152 -24.04 -0.49 -6.35
N ARG A 153 -23.82 -0.74 -5.05
CA ARG A 153 -22.52 -1.21 -4.58
C ARG A 153 -22.27 -2.46 -5.39
N GLY A 154 -21.58 -2.30 -6.51
CA GLY A 154 -21.33 -3.36 -7.45
C GLY A 154 -20.76 -4.50 -6.64
N SER A 155 -21.42 -5.65 -6.72
CA SER A 155 -20.92 -6.92 -6.25
C SER A 155 -19.40 -6.91 -6.26
N GLY A 156 -18.76 -6.83 -5.09
CA GLY A 156 -17.32 -6.94 -4.99
C GLY A 156 -16.91 -8.15 -5.80
N GLU A 157 -15.91 -8.01 -6.68
CA GLU A 157 -15.38 -9.18 -7.37
C GLU A 157 -14.93 -10.15 -6.28
N GLY A 158 -15.63 -11.29 -6.15
CA GLY A 158 -15.25 -12.31 -5.20
C GLY A 158 -13.85 -12.85 -5.53
N TRP A 159 -13.14 -13.34 -4.51
CA TRP A 159 -11.87 -14.00 -4.73
C TRP A 159 -12.04 -15.18 -5.70
N ALA A 160 -11.36 -15.11 -6.84
CA ALA A 160 -11.49 -16.10 -7.92
C ALA A 160 -10.51 -17.29 -7.80
N GLY A 161 -9.60 -17.28 -6.81
CA GLY A 161 -8.65 -18.36 -6.59
C GLY A 161 -9.21 -19.47 -5.68
N PRO A 162 -8.33 -20.41 -5.25
CA PRO A 162 -8.68 -21.49 -4.33
C PRO A 162 -9.34 -20.97 -3.04
N GLU A 163 -10.19 -21.80 -2.42
CA GLU A 163 -10.87 -21.44 -1.18
C GLU A 163 -9.88 -21.02 -0.09
N ALA A 164 -10.02 -19.78 0.37
CA ALA A 164 -9.12 -19.20 1.35
C ALA A 164 -9.54 -19.60 2.77
N VAL A 165 -9.08 -20.76 3.22
CA VAL A 165 -9.40 -21.28 4.56
C VAL A 165 -8.62 -20.50 5.63
N ALA A 166 -9.35 -19.91 6.57
CA ALA A 166 -8.76 -19.22 7.71
C ALA A 166 -8.24 -20.24 8.74
N LYS A 167 -6.92 -20.26 8.94
CA LYS A 167 -6.22 -21.09 9.93
C LYS A 167 -4.81 -20.53 10.16
N ALA A 168 -4.16 -20.93 11.25
CA ALA A 168 -2.75 -20.62 11.47
C ALA A 168 -1.86 -21.25 10.38
N VAL A 169 -1.02 -20.44 9.74
CA VAL A 169 -0.07 -20.87 8.70
C VAL A 169 1.34 -20.70 9.24
N ARG A 170 2.12 -21.78 9.25
CA ARG A 170 3.43 -21.81 9.92
C ARG A 170 4.57 -22.03 8.93
N VAL A 171 5.70 -21.38 9.14
CA VAL A 171 6.93 -21.60 8.39
C VAL A 171 8.01 -22.04 9.37
N ASP A 172 8.58 -23.22 9.15
CA ASP A 172 9.80 -23.67 9.80
C ASP A 172 10.99 -23.13 9.00
N LEU A 173 11.81 -22.28 9.64
CA LEU A 173 13.00 -21.73 8.99
C LEU A 173 14.23 -22.60 9.20
N GLY A 174 14.24 -23.52 10.17
CA GLY A 174 15.48 -24.16 10.59
C GLY A 174 15.51 -24.43 12.08
N LYS A 175 16.72 -24.59 12.62
CA LYS A 175 16.94 -24.83 14.05
C LYS A 175 17.62 -23.66 14.73
N GLU A 176 17.20 -23.35 15.94
CA GLU A 176 17.89 -22.38 16.79
C GLU A 176 19.32 -22.87 17.10
N GLU A 177 20.31 -22.00 16.88
CA GLU A 177 21.74 -22.37 16.96
C GLU A 177 22.16 -22.88 18.36
N ASN A 178 21.52 -22.37 19.42
CA ASN A 178 21.89 -22.67 20.80
C ASN A 178 21.16 -23.88 21.40
N THR A 179 19.97 -24.20 20.90
CA THR A 179 19.04 -25.15 21.53
C THR A 179 18.71 -26.34 20.62
N ASP A 180 19.08 -26.29 19.34
CA ASP A 180 18.73 -27.26 18.28
C ASP A 180 17.21 -27.50 18.14
N THR A 181 16.38 -26.61 18.69
CA THR A 181 14.91 -26.65 18.54
C THR A 181 14.48 -25.98 17.25
N SER A 182 13.46 -26.52 16.57
CA SER A 182 12.91 -25.89 15.36
C SER A 182 12.40 -24.47 15.63
N PHE A 183 12.80 -23.53 14.79
CA PHE A 183 12.23 -22.19 14.75
C PHE A 183 11.02 -22.17 13.82
N VAL A 184 9.83 -22.11 14.41
CA VAL A 184 8.57 -22.07 13.68
C VAL A 184 7.91 -20.71 13.87
N TRP A 185 7.62 -20.03 12.77
CA TRP A 185 6.94 -18.74 12.73
C TRP A 185 5.52 -18.88 12.21
N THR A 186 4.54 -18.24 12.84
CA THR A 186 3.17 -18.18 12.32
C THR A 186 3.03 -16.98 11.38
N VAL A 187 2.98 -17.18 10.06
CA VAL A 187 2.98 -16.07 9.09
C VAL A 187 1.81 -15.12 9.30
N ASN A 188 0.60 -15.65 9.48
CA ASN A 188 -0.62 -14.87 9.71
C ASN A 188 -1.00 -14.78 11.20
N GLY A 189 0.00 -14.60 12.07
CA GLY A 189 -0.23 -14.38 13.49
C GLY A 189 -0.90 -13.04 13.79
N VAL A 190 -1.56 -12.95 14.95
CA VAL A 190 -2.25 -11.74 15.38
C VAL A 190 -1.25 -10.74 15.97
N GLY A 191 -1.40 -9.46 15.62
CA GLY A 191 -0.61 -8.37 16.20
C GLY A 191 0.67 -8.00 15.44
N TYR A 192 0.95 -8.65 14.29
CA TYR A 192 2.03 -8.27 13.38
C TYR A 192 1.65 -8.46 11.92
N SER A 193 2.49 -7.95 11.02
CA SER A 193 2.29 -8.06 9.57
C SER A 193 2.67 -9.44 9.04
N PRO A 194 1.97 -10.00 8.03
CA PRO A 194 2.30 -11.31 7.52
C PRO A 194 3.48 -11.32 6.53
N HIS A 195 4.11 -10.16 6.29
CA HIS A 195 5.16 -10.01 5.29
C HIS A 195 6.51 -10.48 5.80
N ILE A 196 7.33 -10.98 4.86
CA ILE A 196 8.61 -11.62 5.11
C ILE A 196 9.69 -10.85 4.35
N ALA A 197 10.78 -10.48 5.02
CA ALA A 197 11.97 -9.93 4.37
C ALA A 197 13.16 -10.84 4.58
N VAL A 198 13.85 -11.19 3.50
CA VAL A 198 15.05 -12.03 3.53
C VAL A 198 16.24 -11.23 2.99
N MET A 199 17.25 -11.04 3.82
CA MET A 199 18.38 -10.16 3.53
C MET A 199 19.69 -10.93 3.65
N GLY A 200 20.66 -10.64 2.80
CA GLY A 200 22.01 -11.20 2.95
C GLY A 200 22.83 -11.16 1.67
N GLN A 201 24.14 -11.26 1.79
CA GLN A 201 25.03 -11.26 0.61
C GLN A 201 24.77 -12.47 -0.31
N ALA A 202 25.27 -12.41 -1.54
CA ALA A 202 25.21 -13.53 -2.48
C ALA A 202 25.80 -14.81 -1.88
N GLY A 203 25.15 -15.96 -2.13
CA GLY A 203 25.57 -17.26 -1.61
C GLY A 203 25.29 -17.51 -0.12
N SER A 204 24.57 -16.61 0.56
CA SER A 204 24.30 -16.74 2.00
C SER A 204 23.17 -17.71 2.39
N GLY A 205 22.30 -18.06 1.46
CA GLY A 205 21.12 -18.92 1.69
C GLY A 205 19.76 -18.22 1.55
N LYS A 206 19.75 -16.90 1.27
CA LYS A 206 18.54 -16.06 1.12
C LYS A 206 17.49 -16.63 0.16
N THR A 207 17.84 -16.85 -1.10
CA THR A 207 16.91 -17.34 -2.13
C THR A 207 16.33 -18.70 -1.75
N ARG A 208 17.14 -19.62 -1.21
CA ARG A 208 16.69 -20.93 -0.73
C ARG A 208 15.68 -20.80 0.42
N THR A 209 15.99 -19.97 1.41
CA THR A 209 15.11 -19.75 2.57
C THR A 209 13.78 -19.12 2.17
N MET A 210 13.82 -18.15 1.25
CA MET A 210 12.61 -17.55 0.68
C MET A 210 11.75 -18.61 -0.02
N ILE A 211 12.36 -19.42 -0.90
CA ILE A 211 11.69 -20.50 -1.64
C ILE A 211 11.04 -21.51 -0.69
N ASP A 212 11.77 -21.96 0.32
CA ASP A 212 11.25 -22.95 1.26
C ASP A 212 10.10 -22.36 2.10
N ALA A 213 10.16 -21.08 2.47
CA ALA A 213 9.06 -20.40 3.15
C ALA A 213 7.79 -20.32 2.28
N ILE A 214 7.89 -19.89 1.02
CA ILE A 214 6.72 -19.78 0.13
C ILE A 214 6.14 -21.15 -0.23
N LYS A 215 6.97 -22.19 -0.37
CA LYS A 215 6.52 -23.58 -0.57
C LYS A 215 5.72 -24.07 0.64
N GLN A 216 6.18 -23.79 1.86
CA GLN A 216 5.46 -24.16 3.08
C GLN A 216 4.11 -23.43 3.21
N VAL A 217 4.07 -22.13 2.88
CA VAL A 217 2.81 -21.35 2.87
C VAL A 217 1.84 -21.94 1.84
N HIS A 218 2.29 -22.11 0.59
CA HIS A 218 1.47 -22.66 -0.49
C HIS A 218 0.94 -24.06 -0.15
N ALA A 219 1.79 -24.96 0.37
CA ALA A 219 1.38 -26.31 0.73
C ALA A 219 0.30 -26.35 1.82
N GLN A 220 0.29 -25.36 2.73
CA GLN A 220 -0.71 -25.29 3.80
C GLN A 220 -2.02 -24.65 3.35
N THR A 221 -1.99 -23.71 2.40
CA THR A 221 -3.16 -22.87 2.07
C THR A 221 -3.72 -23.10 0.67
N GLY A 222 -2.93 -23.66 -0.24
CA GLY A 222 -3.22 -23.65 -1.68
C GLY A 222 -3.14 -22.26 -2.32
N ALA A 223 -2.71 -21.22 -1.58
CA ALA A 223 -2.69 -19.84 -2.07
C ALA A 223 -1.76 -19.72 -3.28
N PRO A 224 -2.22 -19.15 -4.42
CA PRO A 224 -1.38 -18.91 -5.58
C PRO A 224 -0.16 -18.06 -5.25
N VAL A 225 0.97 -18.39 -5.90
CA VAL A 225 2.24 -17.69 -5.71
C VAL A 225 2.64 -16.97 -6.98
N LEU A 226 2.81 -15.65 -6.91
CA LEU A 226 3.45 -14.84 -7.94
C LEU A 226 4.91 -14.60 -7.54
N LEU A 227 5.83 -15.35 -8.13
CA LEU A 227 7.26 -15.24 -7.89
C LEU A 227 7.94 -14.48 -9.03
N LEU A 228 8.54 -13.34 -8.72
CA LEU A 228 9.31 -12.52 -9.65
C LEU A 228 10.81 -12.77 -9.44
N ASP A 229 11.48 -13.35 -10.44
CA ASP A 229 12.93 -13.47 -10.49
C ASP A 229 13.51 -12.25 -11.22
N MET A 230 13.93 -11.25 -10.43
CA MET A 230 14.59 -10.05 -10.93
C MET A 230 16.10 -10.24 -11.11
N GLY A 231 16.62 -11.43 -10.83
CA GLY A 231 18.04 -11.77 -10.87
C GLY A 231 18.47 -12.37 -12.20
N LYS A 232 19.25 -13.45 -12.12
CA LYS A 232 19.87 -14.12 -13.26
C LYS A 232 18.98 -15.16 -13.94
N GLY A 233 17.80 -15.45 -13.39
CA GLY A 233 16.88 -16.44 -13.97
C GLY A 233 17.12 -17.88 -13.52
N ASP A 234 17.93 -18.08 -12.48
CA ASP A 234 18.30 -19.41 -11.97
C ASP A 234 17.06 -20.19 -11.46
N LEU A 235 15.96 -19.49 -11.15
CA LEU A 235 14.72 -20.11 -10.66
C LEU A 235 13.96 -20.88 -11.76
N ALA A 236 14.25 -20.63 -13.05
CA ALA A 236 13.61 -21.32 -14.18
C ALA A 236 13.87 -22.82 -14.18
N GLU A 237 15.07 -23.20 -13.77
CA GLU A 237 15.60 -24.56 -13.91
C GLU A 237 15.20 -25.45 -12.72
N ASN A 238 14.57 -24.85 -11.69
CA ASN A 238 14.17 -25.56 -10.49
C ASN A 238 12.82 -26.27 -10.68
N ALA A 239 12.84 -27.45 -11.30
CA ALA A 239 11.64 -28.26 -11.54
C ALA A 239 10.87 -28.61 -10.26
N ASP A 240 11.56 -28.76 -9.12
CA ASP A 240 10.93 -29.05 -7.84
C ASP A 240 10.17 -27.84 -7.28
N LEU A 241 10.69 -26.62 -7.49
CA LEU A 241 9.98 -25.38 -7.17
C LEU A 241 8.71 -25.24 -8.00
N VAL A 242 8.82 -25.41 -9.32
CA VAL A 242 7.69 -25.33 -10.26
C VAL A 242 6.58 -26.30 -9.85
N ARG A 243 6.93 -27.57 -9.57
CA ARG A 243 5.98 -28.60 -9.15
C ARG A 243 5.37 -28.29 -7.78
N ALA A 244 6.17 -27.85 -6.82
CA ALA A 244 5.71 -27.61 -5.45
C ALA A 244 4.76 -26.42 -5.34
N LEU A 245 4.81 -25.47 -6.27
CA LEU A 245 3.93 -24.29 -6.31
C LEU A 245 2.77 -24.43 -7.31
N ASP A 246 2.70 -25.54 -8.05
CA ASP A 246 1.83 -25.72 -9.22
C ASP A 246 1.91 -24.51 -10.19
N ALA A 247 3.14 -24.04 -10.43
CA ALA A 247 3.38 -22.77 -11.09
C ALA A 247 3.65 -22.91 -12.58
N ARG A 248 3.26 -21.89 -13.35
CA ARG A 248 3.67 -21.73 -14.75
C ARG A 248 4.88 -20.80 -14.82
N VAL A 249 5.89 -21.20 -15.61
CA VAL A 249 7.09 -20.37 -15.83
C VAL A 249 6.90 -19.50 -17.05
N LEU A 250 7.18 -18.20 -16.94
CA LEU A 250 7.16 -17.23 -18.04
C LEU A 250 8.51 -16.52 -18.12
N GLN A 251 9.15 -16.53 -19.29
CA GLN A 251 10.40 -15.81 -19.52
C GLN A 251 10.14 -14.52 -20.29
N VAL A 252 10.05 -13.38 -19.60
CA VAL A 252 9.78 -12.09 -20.25
C VAL A 252 11.06 -11.52 -20.88
N PRO A 253 11.04 -10.99 -22.12
CA PRO A 253 9.88 -10.79 -23.01
C PRO A 253 9.71 -11.89 -24.07
N ARG A 254 10.32 -13.07 -23.90
CA ARG A 254 10.13 -14.20 -24.82
C ARG A 254 8.69 -14.71 -24.77
N ASP A 255 8.18 -14.88 -23.57
CA ASP A 255 6.80 -15.23 -23.27
C ASP A 255 6.10 -13.98 -22.74
N PRO A 256 5.12 -13.41 -23.46
CA PRO A 256 4.37 -12.26 -22.95
C PRO A 256 3.53 -12.67 -21.74
N LEU A 257 3.32 -11.73 -20.81
CA LEU A 257 2.48 -11.92 -19.65
C LEU A 257 1.01 -11.95 -20.08
N PRO A 258 0.26 -13.05 -19.89
CA PRO A 258 -1.14 -13.16 -20.32
C PRO A 258 -2.06 -12.44 -19.32
N LEU A 259 -1.91 -11.13 -19.20
CA LEU A 259 -2.63 -10.27 -18.27
C LEU A 259 -3.14 -9.04 -19.00
N ASP A 260 -4.44 -8.80 -18.89
CA ASP A 260 -5.05 -7.51 -19.21
C ASP A 260 -4.78 -6.53 -18.07
N MET A 261 -3.66 -5.80 -18.21
CA MET A 261 -3.18 -4.83 -17.22
C MET A 261 -4.10 -3.61 -17.08
N PHE A 262 -4.99 -3.39 -18.05
CA PHE A 262 -5.92 -2.26 -18.11
C PHE A 262 -7.37 -2.70 -17.89
N HIS A 263 -7.57 -3.93 -17.44
CA HIS A 263 -8.88 -4.51 -17.22
C HIS A 263 -9.78 -3.64 -16.32
N GLY A 264 -10.98 -3.37 -16.81
CA GLY A 264 -11.99 -2.58 -16.10
C GLY A 264 -11.88 -1.07 -16.31
N SER A 265 -10.91 -0.58 -17.11
CA SER A 265 -10.79 0.85 -17.42
C SER A 265 -12.03 1.43 -18.09
N SER A 266 -12.74 0.63 -18.89
CA SER A 266 -13.96 1.03 -19.62
C SER A 266 -15.21 1.12 -18.74
N ARG A 267 -15.14 0.72 -17.46
CA ARG A 267 -16.32 0.69 -16.56
C ARG A 267 -16.88 2.07 -16.25
N SER A 268 -16.02 3.07 -16.13
CA SER A 268 -16.40 4.46 -15.92
C SER A 268 -15.29 5.42 -16.35
N GLU A 269 -15.61 6.70 -16.56
CA GLU A 269 -14.59 7.70 -16.85
C GLU A 269 -13.58 7.88 -15.70
N THR A 270 -14.01 7.68 -14.46
CA THR A 270 -13.16 7.75 -13.28
C THR A 270 -12.14 6.61 -13.28
N GLU A 271 -12.60 5.37 -13.50
CA GLU A 271 -11.73 4.19 -13.60
C GLU A 271 -10.75 4.33 -14.77
N ALA A 272 -11.23 4.81 -15.94
CA ALA A 272 -10.36 5.10 -17.08
C ALA A 272 -9.26 6.10 -16.70
N SER A 273 -9.62 7.19 -16.01
CA SER A 273 -8.68 8.20 -15.56
C SER A 273 -7.66 7.62 -14.57
N ASP A 274 -8.10 6.84 -13.58
CA ASP A 274 -7.23 6.28 -12.56
C ASP A 274 -6.24 5.27 -13.15
N VAL A 275 -6.68 4.41 -14.07
CA VAL A 275 -5.81 3.47 -14.79
C VAL A 275 -4.80 4.22 -15.67
N VAL A 276 -5.22 5.28 -16.37
CA VAL A 276 -4.31 6.12 -17.17
C VAL A 276 -3.26 6.80 -16.30
N LEU A 277 -3.64 7.35 -15.14
CA LEU A 277 -2.70 7.97 -14.22
C LEU A 277 -1.72 6.95 -13.64
N GLY A 278 -2.19 5.76 -13.27
CA GLY A 278 -1.32 4.66 -12.83
C GLY A 278 -0.32 4.24 -13.91
N PHE A 279 -0.79 4.03 -15.14
CA PHE A 279 0.08 3.70 -16.28
C PHE A 279 1.10 4.81 -16.56
N ARG A 280 0.66 6.08 -16.56
CA ARG A 280 1.53 7.25 -16.75
C ARG A 280 2.64 7.30 -15.70
N ASP A 281 2.31 7.04 -14.44
CA ASP A 281 3.28 7.06 -13.34
C ASP A 281 4.29 5.90 -13.47
N SER A 282 3.82 4.70 -13.84
CA SER A 282 4.65 3.53 -14.15
C SER A 282 5.57 3.75 -15.35
N LEU A 283 5.05 4.33 -16.44
CA LEU A 283 5.82 4.71 -17.63
C LEU A 283 6.89 5.75 -17.28
N SER A 284 6.52 6.80 -16.54
CA SER A 284 7.42 7.88 -16.13
C SER A 284 8.64 7.38 -15.35
N LYS A 285 8.51 6.27 -14.61
CA LYS A 285 9.61 5.67 -13.84
C LYS A 285 10.61 4.87 -14.67
N VAL A 286 10.23 4.41 -15.85
CA VAL A 286 11.11 3.62 -16.74
C VAL A 286 11.70 4.47 -17.87
N MET A 287 11.23 5.70 -18.03
CA MET A 287 11.79 6.67 -18.97
C MET A 287 13.21 7.09 -18.57
N GLN A 288 14.08 7.32 -19.56
CA GLN A 288 15.45 7.79 -19.34
C GLN A 288 15.50 9.19 -18.70
N SER A 289 14.52 10.04 -19.05
CA SER A 289 14.35 11.37 -18.49
C SER A 289 12.94 11.52 -17.93
N ARG A 290 12.84 12.17 -16.77
CA ARG A 290 11.55 12.38 -16.11
C ARG A 290 10.68 13.30 -16.98
N PRO A 291 9.46 12.88 -17.36
CA PRO A 291 8.61 13.70 -18.20
C PRO A 291 8.19 14.99 -17.48
N GLY A 292 8.15 16.08 -18.24
CA GLY A 292 7.61 17.36 -17.79
C GLY A 292 6.08 17.36 -17.70
N ALA A 293 5.50 18.39 -17.06
CA ALA A 293 4.06 18.49 -16.85
C ALA A 293 3.25 18.42 -18.16
N VAL A 294 3.75 19.04 -19.23
CA VAL A 294 3.10 19.00 -20.57
C VAL A 294 3.08 17.59 -21.15
N GLN A 295 4.17 16.84 -21.01
CA GLN A 295 4.26 15.46 -21.50
C GLN A 295 3.32 14.53 -20.72
N LEU A 296 3.22 14.73 -19.40
CA LEU A 296 2.28 14.02 -18.54
C LEU A 296 0.82 14.30 -18.92
N GLU A 297 0.54 15.53 -19.35
CA GLU A 297 -0.79 15.92 -19.82
C GLU A 297 -1.12 15.28 -21.18
N HIS A 298 -0.19 15.28 -22.14
CA HIS A 298 -0.37 14.59 -23.42
C HIS A 298 -0.67 13.10 -23.25
N ILE A 299 0.02 12.41 -22.34
CA ILE A 299 -0.29 11.01 -22.02
C ILE A 299 -1.74 10.86 -21.55
N ARG A 300 -2.19 11.76 -20.67
CA ARG A 300 -3.55 11.72 -20.12
C ARG A 300 -4.60 11.99 -21.20
N GLU A 301 -4.45 13.05 -21.97
CA GLU A 301 -5.40 13.47 -23.00
C GLU A 301 -5.51 12.43 -24.13
N ALA A 302 -4.38 11.87 -24.56
CA ALA A 302 -4.34 10.85 -25.61
C ALA A 302 -5.01 9.55 -25.15
N LEU A 303 -4.70 9.08 -23.93
CA LEU A 303 -5.09 7.75 -23.50
C LEU A 303 -6.48 7.69 -22.84
N LYS A 304 -6.95 8.75 -22.16
CA LYS A 304 -8.26 8.71 -21.49
C LYS A 304 -9.41 8.21 -22.41
N PRO A 305 -9.53 8.66 -23.68
CA PRO A 305 -10.56 8.16 -24.60
C PRO A 305 -10.41 6.67 -24.95
N LEU A 306 -9.17 6.19 -25.15
CA LEU A 306 -8.88 4.79 -25.44
C LEU A 306 -9.33 3.90 -24.28
N PHE A 307 -8.91 4.25 -23.07
CA PHE A 307 -9.20 3.48 -21.86
C PHE A 307 -10.68 3.46 -21.48
N ALA A 308 -11.41 4.53 -21.77
CA ALA A 308 -12.83 4.63 -21.48
C ALA A 308 -13.73 3.85 -22.45
N ARG A 309 -13.26 3.55 -23.66
CA ARG A 309 -14.10 2.98 -24.74
C ARG A 309 -13.74 1.56 -25.12
N ASN A 310 -12.53 1.13 -24.81
CA ASN A 310 -11.98 -0.14 -25.27
C ASN A 310 -11.72 -1.07 -24.09
N GLU A 311 -11.80 -2.37 -24.37
CA GLU A 311 -11.37 -3.43 -23.47
C GLU A 311 -10.17 -4.15 -24.07
N ARG A 312 -9.40 -4.88 -23.24
CA ARG A 312 -8.24 -5.66 -23.68
C ARG A 312 -7.22 -4.82 -24.46
N ILE A 313 -6.92 -3.64 -23.92
CA ILE A 313 -6.01 -2.68 -24.52
C ILE A 313 -4.57 -3.23 -24.42
N SER A 314 -3.86 -3.27 -25.54
CA SER A 314 -2.45 -3.67 -25.60
C SER A 314 -1.51 -2.45 -25.48
N LEU A 315 -0.22 -2.70 -25.22
CA LEU A 315 0.78 -1.63 -25.31
C LEU A 315 0.96 -1.10 -26.74
N GLU A 316 0.62 -1.89 -27.76
CA GLU A 316 0.65 -1.43 -29.16
C GLU A 316 -0.47 -0.44 -29.44
N ASP A 317 -1.66 -0.66 -28.89
CA ASP A 317 -2.79 0.28 -28.98
C ASP A 317 -2.42 1.62 -28.30
N VAL A 318 -1.84 1.55 -27.09
CA VAL A 318 -1.31 2.71 -26.37
C VAL A 318 -0.29 3.47 -27.22
N ARG A 319 0.66 2.76 -27.84
CA ARG A 319 1.65 3.38 -28.73
C ARG A 319 0.99 4.08 -29.91
N HIS A 320 0.07 3.42 -30.60
CA HIS A 320 -0.60 3.97 -31.77
C HIS A 320 -1.37 5.24 -31.39
N THR A 321 -2.18 5.18 -30.32
CA THR A 321 -2.95 6.33 -29.84
C THR A 321 -2.06 7.50 -29.42
N LEU A 322 -0.92 7.25 -28.77
CA LEU A 322 0.03 8.32 -28.44
C LEU A 322 0.65 8.95 -29.69
N LYS A 323 1.02 8.14 -30.69
CA LYS A 323 1.58 8.66 -31.95
C LYS A 323 0.57 9.51 -32.69
N ASP A 324 -0.65 9.01 -32.85
CA ASP A 324 -1.71 9.73 -33.55
C ASP A 324 -2.01 11.07 -32.87
N HIS A 325 -2.10 11.09 -31.53
CA HIS A 325 -2.29 12.33 -30.78
C HIS A 325 -1.15 13.34 -30.99
N TYR A 326 0.11 12.87 -31.03
CA TYR A 326 1.26 13.74 -31.27
C TYR A 326 1.28 14.28 -32.71
N GLU A 327 0.95 13.44 -33.69
CA GLU A 327 0.88 13.81 -35.10
C GLU A 327 -0.25 14.82 -35.37
N ASP A 328 -1.46 14.54 -34.89
CA ASP A 328 -2.64 15.41 -35.04
C ASP A 328 -2.45 16.76 -34.32
N GLY A 329 -1.78 16.74 -33.17
CA GLY A 329 -1.46 17.94 -32.40
C GLY A 329 -0.26 18.74 -32.93
N GLY A 330 0.46 18.24 -33.94
CA GLY A 330 1.70 18.84 -34.43
C GLY A 330 2.82 18.87 -33.36
N VAL A 331 2.76 17.96 -32.39
CA VAL A 331 3.72 17.84 -31.29
C VAL A 331 4.94 17.08 -31.78
N ARG A 332 6.14 17.61 -31.50
CA ARG A 332 7.38 16.93 -31.86
C ARG A 332 7.57 15.68 -31.00
N VAL A 333 8.06 14.61 -31.64
CA VAL A 333 8.48 13.38 -30.96
C VAL A 333 9.45 13.72 -29.82
N ASP A 334 9.17 13.15 -28.65
CA ASP A 334 9.90 13.41 -27.41
C ASP A 334 10.25 12.10 -26.68
N SER A 335 10.66 12.21 -25.42
CA SER A 335 11.01 11.08 -24.58
C SER A 335 9.85 10.11 -24.30
N VAL A 336 8.59 10.55 -24.35
CA VAL A 336 7.42 9.67 -24.15
C VAL A 336 7.28 8.73 -25.34
N ILE A 337 7.31 9.29 -26.55
CA ILE A 337 7.21 8.50 -27.78
C ILE A 337 8.44 7.59 -27.93
N SER A 338 9.64 8.05 -27.57
CA SER A 338 10.83 7.21 -27.55
C SER A 338 10.68 6.03 -26.59
N ALA A 339 10.22 6.28 -25.36
CA ALA A 339 10.07 5.23 -24.35
C ALA A 339 9.02 4.20 -24.76
N ILE A 340 7.85 4.62 -25.25
CA ILE A 340 6.82 3.66 -25.66
C ILE A 340 7.24 2.86 -26.90
N ASN A 341 8.03 3.44 -27.81
CA ASN A 341 8.62 2.68 -28.93
C ASN A 341 9.57 1.60 -28.42
N ASP A 342 10.49 1.94 -27.51
CA ASP A 342 11.45 1.00 -26.93
C ASP A 342 10.73 -0.14 -26.19
N LEU A 343 9.66 0.18 -25.46
CA LEU A 343 8.87 -0.79 -24.68
C LEU A 343 7.98 -1.70 -25.53
N THR A 344 7.72 -1.33 -26.79
CA THR A 344 6.89 -2.09 -27.72
C THR A 344 7.70 -2.75 -28.84
N GLU A 345 9.04 -2.76 -28.73
CA GLU A 345 9.91 -3.58 -29.60
C GLU A 345 9.61 -5.09 -29.45
N ARG A 346 9.12 -5.48 -28.27
CA ARG A 346 8.67 -6.83 -27.94
C ARG A 346 7.34 -6.74 -27.21
N MET A 347 6.52 -7.78 -27.35
CA MET A 347 5.28 -7.90 -26.60
C MET A 347 5.59 -8.28 -25.15
N ILE A 348 5.30 -7.37 -24.21
CA ILE A 348 5.50 -7.61 -22.76
C ILE A 348 4.24 -8.22 -22.14
N PHE A 349 3.07 -7.75 -22.56
CA PHE A 349 1.76 -8.16 -22.07
C PHE A 349 0.87 -8.58 -23.24
N SER A 350 0.07 -9.61 -23.01
CA SER A 350 -1.04 -10.04 -23.87
C SER A 350 -2.33 -9.98 -23.05
N PRO A 351 -3.34 -9.16 -23.43
CA PRO A 351 -4.55 -8.94 -22.64
C PRO A 351 -5.53 -10.12 -22.73
N GLU A 352 -5.09 -11.30 -22.30
CA GLU A 352 -5.83 -12.57 -22.38
C GLU A 352 -6.63 -12.88 -21.12
N LEU A 353 -6.06 -12.64 -19.94
CA LEU A 353 -6.69 -12.93 -18.66
C LEU A 353 -7.00 -11.66 -17.90
N SER A 354 -8.17 -11.61 -17.26
CA SER A 354 -8.45 -10.59 -16.26
C SER A 354 -7.51 -10.76 -15.05
N PRO A 355 -7.30 -9.71 -14.24
CA PRO A 355 -6.55 -9.81 -12.98
C PRO A 355 -7.02 -10.96 -12.09
N ALA A 356 -8.33 -11.16 -11.96
CA ALA A 356 -8.90 -12.26 -11.17
C ALA A 356 -8.45 -13.64 -11.70
N ALA A 357 -8.53 -13.86 -13.02
CA ALA A 357 -8.13 -15.11 -13.64
C ALA A 357 -6.60 -15.31 -13.63
N PHE A 358 -5.82 -14.23 -13.74
CA PHE A 358 -4.36 -14.29 -13.69
C PHE A 358 -3.87 -14.59 -12.27
N PHE A 359 -4.29 -13.82 -11.27
CA PHE A 359 -3.83 -13.95 -9.88
C PHE A 359 -4.41 -15.16 -9.13
N SER A 360 -5.41 -15.85 -9.71
CA SER A 360 -5.89 -17.16 -9.24
C SER A 360 -4.90 -18.32 -9.48
N LYS A 361 -3.80 -18.09 -10.21
CA LYS A 361 -2.82 -19.10 -10.61
C LYS A 361 -1.43 -18.74 -10.11
N SER A 362 -0.59 -19.76 -9.89
CA SER A 362 0.81 -19.56 -9.55
C SER A 362 1.67 -19.29 -10.80
N TRP A 363 2.57 -18.33 -10.70
CA TRP A 363 3.47 -17.90 -11.77
C TRP A 363 4.90 -17.73 -11.25
N ILE A 364 5.86 -18.20 -12.01
CA ILE A 364 7.28 -17.86 -11.85
C ILE A 364 7.67 -17.04 -13.07
N ILE A 365 7.90 -15.75 -12.88
CA ILE A 365 8.17 -14.79 -13.94
C ILE A 365 9.64 -14.40 -13.90
N ILE A 366 10.31 -14.54 -15.03
CA ILE A 366 11.77 -14.44 -15.13
C ILE A 366 12.16 -13.34 -16.10
N PHE A 367 13.05 -12.45 -15.66
CA PHE A 367 13.46 -11.27 -16.43
C PHE A 367 14.94 -11.26 -16.86
N ALA A 368 15.67 -12.37 -16.70
CA ALA A 368 17.12 -12.46 -16.88
C ALA A 368 17.66 -11.92 -18.23
N HIS A 369 16.86 -12.00 -19.29
CA HIS A 369 17.23 -11.56 -20.64
C HIS A 369 16.49 -10.29 -21.08
N ALA A 370 15.65 -9.72 -20.22
CA ALA A 370 14.96 -8.48 -20.49
C ALA A 370 15.89 -7.28 -20.29
N ARG A 371 15.71 -6.23 -21.09
CA ARG A 371 16.28 -4.91 -20.78
C ARG A 371 15.68 -4.39 -19.47
N ASP A 372 16.45 -3.61 -18.72
CA ASP A 372 15.99 -3.07 -17.42
C ASP A 372 14.67 -2.29 -17.53
N THR A 373 14.48 -1.53 -18.61
CA THR A 373 13.22 -0.79 -18.86
C THR A 373 12.01 -1.71 -18.98
N VAL A 374 12.14 -2.80 -19.75
CA VAL A 374 11.10 -3.83 -19.94
C VAL A 374 10.81 -4.55 -18.62
N LYS A 375 11.86 -5.00 -17.94
CA LYS A 375 11.78 -5.69 -16.65
C LYS A 375 11.07 -4.82 -15.60
N ASN A 376 11.49 -3.56 -15.46
CA ASN A 376 10.91 -2.66 -14.47
C ASN A 376 9.47 -2.30 -14.82
N LEU A 377 9.14 -2.02 -16.08
CA LEU A 377 7.77 -1.73 -16.48
C LEU A 377 6.87 -2.94 -16.20
N ALA A 378 7.30 -4.13 -16.59
CA ALA A 378 6.54 -5.35 -16.36
C ALA A 378 6.26 -5.56 -14.87
N ALA A 379 7.28 -5.39 -14.02
CA ALA A 379 7.14 -5.49 -12.58
C ALA A 379 6.19 -4.41 -12.01
N TYR A 380 6.31 -3.15 -12.41
CA TYR A 380 5.45 -2.06 -11.94
C TYR A 380 3.99 -2.26 -12.35
N MET A 381 3.75 -2.62 -13.60
CA MET A 381 2.41 -2.92 -14.11
C MET A 381 1.79 -4.13 -13.41
N LEU A 382 2.56 -5.20 -13.15
CA LEU A 382 2.08 -6.34 -12.36
C LEU A 382 1.68 -5.93 -10.95
N LEU A 383 2.49 -5.08 -10.30
CA LEU A 383 2.18 -4.56 -8.96
C LEU A 383 0.93 -3.68 -8.97
N ASP A 384 0.76 -2.82 -9.99
CA ASP A 384 -0.42 -1.97 -10.15
C ASP A 384 -1.68 -2.79 -10.36
N SER A 385 -1.64 -3.78 -11.26
CA SER A 385 -2.75 -4.70 -11.51
C SER A 385 -3.10 -5.52 -10.26
N LEU A 386 -2.09 -5.99 -9.51
CA LEU A 386 -2.31 -6.69 -8.24
C LEU A 386 -2.95 -5.76 -7.21
N ASN A 387 -2.41 -4.56 -7.03
CA ASN A 387 -2.93 -3.57 -6.10
C ASN A 387 -4.40 -3.23 -6.41
N GLY A 388 -4.72 -2.98 -7.69
CA GLY A 388 -6.08 -2.72 -8.14
C GLY A 388 -7.02 -3.90 -7.89
N TYR A 389 -6.58 -5.14 -8.16
CA TYR A 389 -7.38 -6.33 -7.89
C TYR A 389 -7.63 -6.52 -6.39
N MET A 390 -6.58 -6.47 -5.55
CA MET A 390 -6.72 -6.65 -4.09
C MET A 390 -7.60 -5.58 -3.45
N LYS A 391 -7.57 -4.33 -3.95
CA LYS A 391 -8.46 -3.24 -3.48
C LYS A 391 -9.94 -3.56 -3.64
N ARG A 392 -10.32 -4.30 -4.69
CA ARG A 392 -11.72 -4.64 -5.01
C ARG A 392 -12.23 -5.87 -4.27
N LEU A 393 -11.35 -6.71 -3.73
CA LEU A 393 -11.75 -7.88 -2.96
C LEU A 393 -12.33 -7.46 -1.62
N ASP A 394 -13.24 -8.26 -1.07
CA ASP A 394 -13.65 -8.16 0.33
C ASP A 394 -12.49 -8.51 1.27
N GLU A 395 -12.64 -8.25 2.57
CA GLU A 395 -11.68 -8.76 3.55
C GLU A 395 -11.56 -10.28 3.48
N ALA A 396 -10.34 -10.79 3.73
CA ALA A 396 -10.15 -12.23 3.86
C ALA A 396 -10.76 -12.72 5.18
N PRO A 397 -11.40 -13.90 5.18
CA PRO A 397 -12.03 -14.44 6.38
C PRO A 397 -10.99 -14.67 7.49
N GLN A 398 -11.44 -14.61 8.74
CA GLN A 398 -10.64 -14.90 9.92
C GLN A 398 -11.22 -16.07 10.68
N ASP A 399 -10.36 -16.86 11.33
CA ASP A 399 -10.81 -17.89 12.25
C ASP A 399 -11.13 -17.31 13.64
N GLN A 400 -11.56 -18.17 14.55
CA GLN A 400 -11.92 -17.80 15.93
C GLN A 400 -10.73 -17.23 16.73
N HIS A 401 -9.50 -17.48 16.29
CA HIS A 401 -8.27 -17.00 16.92
C HIS A 401 -7.71 -15.74 16.23
N GLY A 402 -8.42 -15.21 15.22
CA GLY A 402 -8.02 -14.02 14.47
C GLY A 402 -7.06 -14.28 13.31
N HIS A 403 -6.73 -15.53 13.00
CA HIS A 403 -5.86 -15.86 11.88
C HIS A 403 -6.58 -15.58 10.56
N ARG A 404 -6.04 -14.65 9.78
CA ARG A 404 -6.60 -14.27 8.49
C ARG A 404 -6.19 -15.25 7.41
N ALA A 405 -7.14 -15.67 6.57
CA ALA A 405 -6.85 -16.53 5.44
C ALA A 405 -5.86 -15.86 4.47
N ILE A 406 -4.85 -16.62 4.03
CA ILE A 406 -3.92 -16.18 3.00
C ILE A 406 -4.54 -16.53 1.66
N ARG A 407 -4.82 -15.51 0.83
CA ARG A 407 -5.35 -15.66 -0.52
C ARG A 407 -4.23 -15.78 -1.55
N MET A 408 -3.14 -15.02 -1.38
CA MET A 408 -2.07 -14.96 -2.37
C MET A 408 -0.72 -14.62 -1.74
N VAL A 409 0.36 -15.11 -2.35
CA VAL A 409 1.73 -14.73 -2.01
C VAL A 409 2.37 -14.00 -3.21
N LEU A 410 2.83 -12.77 -3.01
CA LEU A 410 3.76 -12.08 -3.90
C LEU A 410 5.19 -12.31 -3.36
N SER A 411 6.06 -12.88 -4.17
CA SER A 411 7.47 -13.08 -3.83
C SER A 411 8.38 -12.44 -4.87
N VAL A 412 9.43 -11.74 -4.43
CA VAL A 412 10.38 -11.06 -5.32
C VAL A 412 11.80 -11.40 -4.89
N ASP A 413 12.54 -12.14 -5.72
CA ASP A 413 13.98 -12.31 -5.55
C ASP A 413 14.74 -11.14 -6.18
N GLU A 414 15.88 -10.77 -5.60
CA GLU A 414 16.68 -9.61 -6.01
C GLU A 414 15.87 -8.30 -6.09
N ALA A 415 15.10 -8.02 -5.04
CA ALA A 415 14.13 -6.93 -4.95
C ALA A 415 14.74 -5.51 -4.93
N ARG A 416 16.08 -5.37 -4.89
CA ARG A 416 16.81 -4.08 -4.77
C ARG A 416 16.28 -2.97 -5.68
N HIS A 417 16.05 -3.26 -6.97
CA HIS A 417 15.61 -2.26 -7.94
C HIS A 417 14.16 -1.85 -7.71
N LEU A 418 13.33 -2.82 -7.34
CA LEU A 418 11.92 -2.59 -7.05
C LEU A 418 11.75 -1.75 -5.77
N LEU A 419 12.54 -2.04 -4.74
CA LEU A 419 12.59 -1.26 -3.50
C LEU A 419 13.07 0.17 -3.76
N ALA A 420 14.17 0.33 -4.49
CA ALA A 420 14.74 1.64 -4.84
C ALA A 420 13.79 2.51 -5.68
N SER A 421 12.90 1.90 -6.47
CA SER A 421 11.93 2.61 -7.31
C SER A 421 10.88 3.40 -6.53
N ARG A 422 10.66 3.07 -5.24
CA ARG A 422 9.59 3.62 -4.39
C ARG A 422 8.22 3.53 -5.09
N HIS A 423 7.90 2.37 -5.66
CA HIS A 423 6.63 2.17 -6.34
C HIS A 423 5.46 2.24 -5.37
N LYS A 424 4.47 3.10 -5.65
CA LYS A 424 3.31 3.27 -4.76
C LYS A 424 2.56 1.96 -4.59
N ALA A 425 2.35 1.21 -5.67
CA ALA A 425 1.66 -0.08 -5.57
C ALA A 425 2.40 -1.11 -4.72
N LEU A 426 3.75 -1.12 -4.70
CA LEU A 426 4.47 -1.98 -3.76
C LEU A 426 4.19 -1.59 -2.31
N SER A 427 4.22 -0.29 -2.01
CA SER A 427 3.88 0.24 -0.68
C SER A 427 2.45 -0.09 -0.27
N ASP A 428 1.48 0.13 -1.17
CA ASP A 428 0.07 -0.22 -0.95
C ASP A 428 -0.10 -1.73 -0.72
N ASN A 429 0.58 -2.59 -1.51
CA ASN A 429 0.54 -4.05 -1.36
C ASN A 429 1.04 -4.50 0.03
N ILE A 430 2.08 -3.87 0.56
CA ILE A 430 2.66 -4.17 1.88
C ILE A 430 1.82 -3.57 3.03
N ARG A 431 1.19 -2.42 2.83
CA ARG A 431 0.51 -1.70 3.93
C ARG A 431 -0.97 -2.02 4.03
N LEU A 432 -1.66 -2.07 2.90
CA LEU A 432 -3.12 -2.04 2.83
C LEU A 432 -3.71 -3.44 2.63
N HIS A 433 -2.99 -4.35 1.98
CA HIS A 433 -3.57 -5.61 1.50
C HIS A 433 -3.35 -6.81 2.41
N ARG A 434 -2.74 -6.60 3.59
CA ARG A 434 -2.74 -7.61 4.66
C ARG A 434 -4.16 -8.06 5.01
N SER A 435 -5.12 -7.13 5.01
CA SER A 435 -6.53 -7.41 5.33
C SER A 435 -7.23 -8.19 4.21
N LYS A 436 -6.70 -8.13 2.99
CA LYS A 436 -7.21 -8.84 1.83
C LYS A 436 -6.58 -10.22 1.68
N GLY A 437 -5.69 -10.62 2.60
CA GLY A 437 -5.03 -11.93 2.61
C GLY A 437 -3.79 -12.01 1.73
N LEU A 438 -3.15 -10.88 1.40
CA LEU A 438 -1.88 -10.85 0.66
C LEU A 438 -0.69 -11.06 1.61
N VAL A 439 0.23 -11.94 1.24
CA VAL A 439 1.56 -12.07 1.84
C VAL A 439 2.59 -11.57 0.83
N VAL A 440 3.51 -10.72 1.26
CA VAL A 440 4.62 -10.23 0.45
C VAL A 440 5.92 -10.78 1.03
N CYS A 441 6.73 -11.41 0.19
CA CYS A 441 8.05 -11.92 0.55
C CYS A 441 9.13 -11.30 -0.35
N LEU A 442 10.02 -10.52 0.23
CA LEU A 442 11.06 -9.81 -0.52
C LEU A 442 12.44 -10.33 -0.14
N ALA A 443 13.25 -10.68 -1.12
CA ALA A 443 14.67 -11.00 -0.91
C ALA A 443 15.58 -9.93 -1.52
N SER A 444 16.51 -9.39 -0.73
CA SER A 444 17.52 -8.44 -1.21
C SER A 444 18.92 -8.73 -0.64
N GLN A 445 19.94 -8.11 -1.22
CA GLN A 445 21.33 -8.35 -0.83
C GLN A 445 21.73 -7.56 0.42
N SER A 446 21.19 -6.35 0.58
CA SER A 446 21.45 -5.49 1.72
C SER A 446 20.14 -5.14 2.42
N PRO A 447 20.15 -5.07 3.77
CA PRO A 447 19.08 -4.39 4.49
C PRO A 447 18.92 -2.91 4.12
N ASP A 448 19.99 -2.25 3.70
CA ASP A 448 19.97 -0.85 3.27
C ASP A 448 19.09 -0.65 2.04
N ASP A 449 18.85 -1.71 1.25
CA ASP A 449 17.94 -1.65 0.10
C ASP A 449 16.49 -1.38 0.54
N TYR A 450 16.15 -1.63 1.81
CA TYR A 450 14.85 -1.32 2.40
C TYR A 450 14.83 0.05 3.08
N ASP A 451 15.99 0.67 3.31
CA ASP A 451 16.13 1.97 3.98
C ASP A 451 15.84 3.11 2.98
N GLY A 452 15.10 4.12 3.42
CA GLY A 452 14.65 5.23 2.58
C GLY A 452 13.72 4.84 1.43
N ALA A 453 13.20 3.62 1.38
CA ALA A 453 12.10 3.27 0.51
C ALA A 453 10.82 4.00 0.97
N GLY A 454 9.87 4.32 0.07
CA GLY A 454 8.74 5.18 0.42
C GLY A 454 7.88 4.59 1.55
N ASP A 455 7.91 5.24 2.73
CA ASP A 455 7.47 4.75 4.04
C ASP A 455 8.21 3.46 4.47
N ASP A 456 8.76 3.40 5.69
CA ASP A 456 9.64 2.31 6.15
C ASP A 456 9.01 0.92 5.97
N TYR A 457 9.32 0.23 4.85
CA TYR A 457 8.76 -1.10 4.55
C TYR A 457 9.06 -2.10 5.65
N LEU A 458 10.22 -1.97 6.29
CA LEU A 458 10.66 -2.80 7.40
C LEU A 458 9.71 -2.73 8.61
N GLU A 459 9.00 -1.63 8.84
CA GLU A 459 7.98 -1.55 9.90
C GLU A 459 6.77 -2.45 9.63
N ASN A 460 6.53 -2.77 8.35
CA ASN A 460 5.43 -3.61 7.90
C ASN A 460 5.89 -5.05 7.61
N ILE A 461 7.07 -5.45 8.09
CA ILE A 461 7.56 -6.84 8.02
C ILE A 461 7.33 -7.53 9.37
N GLY A 462 6.65 -8.67 9.37
CA GLY A 462 6.52 -9.49 10.58
C GLY A 462 7.71 -10.42 10.79
N LEU A 463 8.22 -11.02 9.71
CA LEU A 463 9.34 -11.95 9.77
C LEU A 463 10.56 -11.40 9.01
N PRO A 464 11.51 -10.76 9.72
CA PRO A 464 12.79 -10.40 9.14
C PRO A 464 13.80 -11.54 9.31
N VAL A 465 14.45 -11.93 8.21
CA VAL A 465 15.48 -12.96 8.16
C VAL A 465 16.75 -12.33 7.58
N CYS A 466 17.77 -12.12 8.40
CA CYS A 466 19.01 -11.49 7.98
C CYS A 466 20.18 -12.48 8.06
N PHE A 467 20.68 -12.91 6.91
CA PHE A 467 21.92 -13.66 6.78
C PHE A 467 23.14 -12.74 6.87
N LYS A 468 24.33 -13.35 6.75
CA LYS A 468 25.59 -12.61 6.69
C LYS A 468 25.53 -11.47 5.66
N THR A 469 25.82 -10.26 6.12
CA THR A 469 25.97 -9.07 5.29
C THR A 469 27.03 -8.15 5.88
N ASN A 470 27.65 -7.35 5.03
CA ASN A 470 28.64 -6.33 5.41
C ASN A 470 27.98 -4.94 5.61
N ALA A 471 26.66 -4.84 5.44
CA ALA A 471 25.92 -3.61 5.68
C ALA A 471 26.12 -3.14 7.13
N ALA A 472 26.33 -1.83 7.31
CA ALA A 472 26.35 -1.24 8.64
C ALA A 472 24.94 -1.36 9.23
N SER A 473 24.83 -1.57 10.55
CA SER A 473 23.52 -1.65 11.21
C SER A 473 22.81 -0.30 11.12
N THR A 474 21.98 -0.11 10.09
CA THR A 474 21.12 1.07 9.93
C THR A 474 20.19 1.23 11.13
N THR A 475 19.71 2.44 11.37
CA THR A 475 18.74 2.73 12.44
C THR A 475 17.51 1.82 12.31
N VAL A 476 17.07 1.52 11.08
CA VAL A 476 15.92 0.66 10.82
C VAL A 476 16.16 -0.78 11.24
N LEU A 477 17.34 -1.34 10.94
CA LEU A 477 17.74 -2.67 11.45
C LEU A 477 17.82 -2.69 12.99
N GLN A 478 18.34 -1.62 13.60
CA GLN A 478 18.41 -1.51 15.05
C GLN A 478 17.02 -1.49 15.69
N ASN A 479 16.08 -0.77 15.08
CA ASN A 479 14.69 -0.73 15.53
C ASN A 479 14.00 -2.08 15.38
N MET A 480 14.15 -2.70 14.20
CA MET A 480 13.59 -4.00 13.88
C MET A 480 14.07 -5.07 14.87
N PHE A 481 15.39 -5.23 15.02
CA PHE A 481 15.95 -6.21 15.93
C PHE A 481 16.10 -5.71 17.39
N ARG A 482 15.56 -4.54 17.70
CA ARG A 482 15.56 -3.91 19.04
C ARG A 482 16.95 -3.88 19.69
N GLY A 483 18.00 -3.61 18.90
CA GLY A 483 19.37 -3.56 19.38
C GLY A 483 20.41 -3.38 18.27
N LYS A 484 21.64 -3.02 18.66
CA LYS A 484 22.79 -2.98 17.74
C LYS A 484 23.29 -4.39 17.51
N ILE A 485 23.09 -4.90 16.30
CA ILE A 485 23.47 -6.26 15.92
C ILE A 485 24.48 -6.21 14.80
N SER A 486 25.51 -7.05 14.91
CA SER A 486 26.43 -7.31 13.81
C SER A 486 26.04 -8.58 13.08
N PHE A 487 25.79 -8.46 11.77
CA PHE A 487 25.47 -9.59 10.89
C PHE A 487 26.72 -10.15 10.20
N SER A 488 27.85 -9.45 10.23
CA SER A 488 29.07 -9.85 9.52
C SER A 488 29.72 -11.13 10.07
N GLY A 489 29.46 -11.43 11.35
CA GLY A 489 29.95 -12.61 12.04
C GLY A 489 29.10 -13.87 11.88
N LEU A 490 27.99 -13.82 11.12
CA LEU A 490 27.14 -15.00 10.89
C LEU A 490 27.83 -16.02 9.97
N GLY A 491 27.68 -17.30 10.29
CA GLY A 491 28.13 -18.40 9.42
C GLY A 491 27.26 -18.53 8.16
N THR A 492 27.76 -19.24 7.14
CA THR A 492 26.96 -19.58 5.96
C THR A 492 25.75 -20.44 6.36
N GLY A 493 24.56 -20.11 5.86
CA GLY A 493 23.32 -20.81 6.24
C GLY A 493 22.82 -20.48 7.65
N VAL A 494 23.46 -19.56 8.38
CA VAL A 494 22.96 -19.05 9.66
C VAL A 494 22.39 -17.65 9.44
N CYS A 495 21.15 -17.44 9.86
CA CYS A 495 20.48 -16.16 9.83
C CYS A 495 20.11 -15.68 11.24
N MET A 496 19.98 -14.37 11.39
CA MET A 496 19.35 -13.73 12.53
C MET A 496 17.88 -13.47 12.21
N THR A 497 16.99 -13.79 13.15
CA THR A 497 15.55 -13.48 13.10
C THR A 497 15.06 -13.04 14.48
N ILE A 498 13.77 -12.79 14.64
CA ILE A 498 13.16 -12.33 15.89
C ILE A 498 12.21 -13.39 16.44
N LYS A 499 12.34 -13.67 17.74
CA LYS A 499 11.40 -14.49 18.53
C LYS A 499 11.05 -13.75 19.80
N ASP A 500 9.77 -13.57 20.09
CA ASP A 500 9.29 -12.88 21.30
C ASP A 500 9.95 -11.50 21.53
N GLY A 501 10.19 -10.77 20.43
CA GLY A 501 10.84 -9.46 20.46
C GLY A 501 12.35 -9.49 20.75
N ARG A 502 12.99 -10.66 20.69
CA ARG A 502 14.43 -10.84 20.87
C ARG A 502 15.09 -11.40 19.61
N PRO A 503 16.28 -10.90 19.25
CA PRO A 503 17.09 -11.49 18.18
C PRO A 503 17.56 -12.88 18.56
N ILE A 504 17.43 -13.81 17.62
CA ILE A 504 17.94 -15.17 17.76
C ILE A 504 18.62 -15.62 16.48
N ARG A 505 19.57 -16.55 16.62
CA ARG A 505 20.26 -17.17 15.49
C ARG A 505 19.60 -18.49 15.14
N VAL A 506 19.33 -18.67 13.86
CA VAL A 506 18.70 -19.86 13.29
C VAL A 506 19.61 -20.39 12.18
N LYS A 507 19.95 -21.66 12.25
CA LYS A 507 20.57 -22.40 11.16
C LYS A 507 19.47 -22.79 10.18
N ALA A 508 19.39 -22.04 9.09
CA ALA A 508 18.40 -22.23 8.04
C ALA A 508 18.70 -23.49 7.20
N PHE A 509 17.65 -24.10 6.64
CA PHE A 509 17.74 -25.38 5.93
C PHE A 509 18.46 -25.35 4.58
#